data_AF-A0A3D4YKT5-F1
#
_entry.id   AF-A0A3D4YKT5-F1
#
_cell.length_a   1.000
_cell.length_b   1.000
_cell.length_c   1.000
_cell.angle_alpha   90.00
_cell.angle_beta   90.00
_cell.angle_gamma   90.00
#
_symmetry.space_group_name_H-M   'P 1'
#
loop_
_entity.id
_entity.type
_entity.pdbx_description
1 polymer ?
#
loop_
_entity_poly.entity_id
_entity_poly.type
_entity_poly.pdbx_seq_one_letter_code
_entity_poly.pdbx_strand_id
1 'polypeptide(L)'
;MALINWLVVMTLPQVAKSQQTPTNPPADKRFKADILVIAPHPDDESTIAGYLAKAVLDEHRHVAVVVTTRGDAGQNLVGYEQARSLAEIREAETRQALASIGITDVWFLRAPDTWARDISDVLRSLETSNHGSSLGEAVRFIRLT
;
A
#
# COMPACT_ATOMS: atom_id res chain seq x y z
N MET A 1 -5.24 73.64 19.61
CA MET A 1 -6.39 72.75 19.29
C MET A 1 -5.82 71.48 18.67
N ALA A 2 -5.60 70.42 19.46
CA ALA A 2 -5.08 69.15 18.97
C ALA A 2 -6.26 68.22 18.64
N LEU A 3 -6.41 67.84 17.37
CA LEU A 3 -7.38 66.85 16.91
C LEU A 3 -6.75 65.46 17.05
N ILE A 4 -7.29 64.65 17.97
CA ILE A 4 -6.91 63.24 18.15
C ILE A 4 -7.69 62.43 17.12
N ASN A 5 -6.97 61.81 16.17
CA ASN A 5 -7.56 60.93 15.17
C ASN A 5 -7.74 59.54 15.80
N TRP A 6 -8.98 59.12 16.05
CA TRP A 6 -9.31 57.78 16.52
C TRP A 6 -9.41 56.83 15.33
N LEU A 7 -8.40 55.97 15.16
CA LEU A 7 -8.46 54.87 14.20
C LEU A 7 -9.21 53.69 14.86
N VAL A 8 -10.46 53.46 14.47
CA VAL A 8 -11.21 52.27 14.89
C VAL A 8 -10.86 51.12 13.95
N VAL A 9 -10.13 50.13 14.45
CA VAL A 9 -9.91 48.86 13.76
C VAL A 9 -11.13 47.98 13.98
N MET A 10 -11.99 47.83 12.98
CA MET A 10 -13.04 46.82 12.98
C MET A 10 -12.42 45.46 12.61
N THR A 11 -12.28 44.57 13.58
CA THR A 11 -11.99 43.16 13.33
C THR A 11 -13.27 42.45 12.90
N LEU A 12 -13.40 42.13 11.61
CA LEU A 12 -14.43 41.21 11.15
C LEU A 12 -14.08 39.81 11.66
N PRO A 13 -14.98 39.10 12.38
CA PRO A 13 -14.76 37.72 12.73
C PRO A 13 -14.84 36.88 11.45
N GLN A 14 -13.69 36.54 10.88
CA GLN A 14 -13.63 35.59 9.80
C GLN A 14 -13.86 34.19 10.38
N VAL A 15 -15.11 33.74 10.38
CA VAL A 15 -15.46 32.37 10.73
C VAL A 15 -14.78 31.47 9.71
N ALA A 16 -13.74 30.75 10.15
CA ALA A 16 -13.10 29.72 9.35
C ALA A 16 -14.17 28.67 9.01
N LYS A 17 -14.59 28.61 7.75
CA LYS A 17 -15.37 27.46 7.26
C LYS A 17 -14.44 26.26 7.37
N SER A 18 -14.78 25.30 8.24
CA SER A 18 -14.08 24.02 8.25
C SER A 18 -14.18 23.44 6.85
N GLN A 19 -13.04 23.09 6.25
CA GLN A 19 -13.05 22.32 5.02
C GLN A 19 -13.78 21.02 5.32
N GLN A 20 -14.90 20.78 4.65
CA GLN A 20 -15.53 19.47 4.65
C GLN A 20 -14.50 18.50 4.08
N THR A 21 -14.07 17.54 4.90
CA THR A 21 -13.18 16.47 4.46
C THR A 21 -13.82 15.82 3.24
N PRO A 22 -13.08 15.65 2.12
CA PRO A 22 -13.60 14.92 0.97
C PRO A 22 -14.20 13.59 1.45
N THR A 23 -15.46 13.34 1.12
CA THR A 23 -16.10 12.07 1.42
C THR A 23 -15.41 11.00 0.59
N ASN A 24 -14.84 9.99 1.24
CA ASN A 24 -14.23 8.89 0.51
C ASN A 24 -15.29 8.15 -0.30
N PRO A 25 -14.98 7.73 -1.54
CA PRO A 25 -15.88 6.89 -2.30
C PRO A 25 -16.13 5.57 -1.53
N PRO A 26 -17.35 5.01 -1.65
CA PRO A 26 -17.62 3.69 -1.07
C PRO A 26 -16.76 2.62 -1.76
N ALA A 27 -16.55 1.50 -1.07
CA ALA A 27 -15.85 0.34 -1.65
C ALA A 27 -16.52 -0.09 -2.95
N ASP A 28 -15.69 -0.42 -3.95
CA ASP A 28 -16.18 -0.90 -5.23
C ASP A 28 -16.53 -2.38 -5.11
N LYS A 29 -17.79 -2.72 -5.37
CA LYS A 29 -18.29 -4.09 -5.24
C LYS A 29 -17.50 -5.11 -6.06
N ARG A 30 -16.83 -4.69 -7.13
CA ARG A 30 -16.01 -5.56 -7.99
C ARG A 30 -14.75 -6.06 -7.30
N PHE A 31 -14.23 -5.30 -6.34
CA PHE A 31 -12.97 -5.58 -5.63
C PHE A 31 -13.20 -5.94 -4.17
N LYS A 32 -14.45 -6.04 -3.72
CA LYS A 32 -14.80 -6.33 -2.32
C LYS A 32 -14.21 -7.68 -1.92
N ALA A 33 -13.24 -7.70 -1.02
CA ALA A 33 -12.59 -8.93 -0.55
C ALA A 33 -13.11 -9.34 0.83
N ASP A 34 -13.24 -10.65 1.05
CA ASP A 34 -13.47 -11.22 2.38
C ASP A 34 -12.17 -11.23 3.19
N ILE A 35 -11.03 -11.42 2.51
CA ILE A 35 -9.69 -11.50 3.10
C ILE A 35 -8.74 -10.62 2.28
N LEU A 36 -8.05 -9.71 2.96
CA LEU A 36 -6.94 -8.94 2.41
C LEU A 36 -5.64 -9.39 3.06
N VAL A 37 -4.73 -9.93 2.26
CA VAL A 37 -3.36 -10.27 2.68
C VAL A 37 -2.44 -9.12 2.34
N ILE A 38 -1.63 -8.66 3.30
CA ILE A 38 -0.56 -7.70 3.05
C ILE A 38 0.77 -8.40 3.37
N ALA A 39 1.57 -8.66 2.33
CA ALA A 39 2.83 -9.38 2.42
C ALA A 39 4.02 -8.45 2.09
N PRO A 40 5.20 -8.63 2.70
CA PRO A 40 6.32 -7.73 2.45
C PRO A 40 6.97 -7.95 1.07
N HIS A 41 7.31 -9.19 0.72
CA HIS A 41 7.98 -9.52 -0.54
C HIS A 41 7.15 -10.49 -1.39
N PRO A 42 7.43 -10.57 -2.70
CA PRO A 42 6.76 -11.50 -3.60
C PRO A 42 7.23 -12.94 -3.35
N ASP A 43 6.46 -13.76 -2.64
CA ASP A 43 6.73 -15.14 -2.16
C ASP A 43 6.31 -15.32 -0.69
N ASP A 44 6.29 -14.25 0.10
CA ASP A 44 5.92 -14.31 1.51
C ASP A 44 4.45 -14.73 1.70
N GLU A 45 3.56 -14.40 0.77
CA GLU A 45 2.16 -14.84 0.80
C GLU A 45 2.03 -16.37 0.66
N SER A 46 3.00 -17.01 0.01
CA SER A 46 3.02 -18.45 -0.20
C SER A 46 3.29 -19.22 1.10
N THR A 47 3.81 -18.55 2.15
CA THR A 47 3.98 -19.16 3.49
C THR A 47 2.65 -19.63 4.11
N ILE A 48 1.54 -19.01 3.70
CA ILE A 48 0.17 -19.38 4.11
C ILE A 48 -0.65 -19.98 2.95
N ALA A 49 -0.01 -20.45 1.88
CA ALA A 49 -0.68 -20.91 0.66
C ALA A 49 -1.77 -21.97 0.92
N GLY A 50 -1.55 -22.90 1.86
CA GLY A 50 -2.55 -23.91 2.21
C GLY A 50 -3.85 -23.30 2.77
N TYR A 51 -3.74 -22.22 3.55
CA TYR A 51 -4.90 -21.49 4.05
C TYR A 51 -5.59 -20.71 2.92
N LEU A 52 -4.82 -20.05 2.05
CA LEU A 52 -5.37 -19.31 0.91
C LEU A 52 -6.10 -20.23 -0.05
N ALA A 53 -5.53 -21.39 -0.37
CA ALA A 53 -6.16 -22.40 -1.22
C ALA A 53 -7.48 -22.89 -0.61
N LYS A 54 -7.52 -23.21 0.68
CA LYS A 54 -8.77 -23.57 1.38
C LYS A 54 -9.81 -22.45 1.31
N ALA A 55 -9.41 -21.21 1.61
CA ALA A 55 -10.31 -20.07 1.60
C ALA A 55 -10.93 -19.83 0.22
N VAL A 56 -10.15 -19.94 -0.86
CA VAL A 56 -10.62 -19.69 -2.22
C VAL A 56 -11.35 -20.90 -2.82
N LEU A 57 -10.75 -22.08 -2.75
CA LEU A 57 -11.23 -23.27 -3.47
C LEU A 57 -12.36 -24.00 -2.73
N ASP A 58 -12.27 -24.08 -1.40
CA ASP A 58 -13.26 -24.84 -0.60
C ASP A 58 -14.34 -23.91 -0.01
N GLU A 59 -13.97 -22.71 0.42
CA GLU A 59 -14.88 -21.77 1.10
C GLU A 59 -15.43 -20.68 0.18
N HIS A 60 -14.94 -20.60 -1.07
CA HIS A 60 -15.34 -19.61 -2.07
C HIS A 60 -15.24 -18.15 -1.59
N ARG A 61 -14.25 -17.86 -0.73
CA ARG A 61 -13.94 -16.52 -0.26
C ARG A 61 -13.23 -15.73 -1.35
N HIS A 62 -13.58 -14.46 -1.49
CA HIS A 62 -12.81 -13.56 -2.33
C HIS A 62 -11.59 -13.06 -1.56
N VAL A 63 -10.41 -13.38 -2.08
CA VAL A 63 -9.13 -13.01 -1.46
C VAL A 63 -8.39 -12.03 -2.36
N ALA A 64 -7.88 -10.97 -1.77
CA ALA A 64 -6.99 -10.02 -2.43
C ALA A 64 -5.63 -9.96 -1.72
N VAL A 65 -4.58 -9.63 -2.48
CA VAL A 65 -3.20 -9.58 -1.99
C VAL A 65 -2.56 -8.24 -2.35
N VAL A 66 -1.91 -7.62 -1.36
CA VAL A 66 -1.05 -6.45 -1.54
C VAL A 66 0.37 -6.84 -1.13
N VAL A 67 1.32 -6.70 -2.05
CA VAL A 67 2.75 -6.89 -1.76
C VAL A 67 3.40 -5.53 -1.56
N THR A 68 4.15 -5.32 -0.47
CA THR A 68 4.68 -3.98 -0.17
C THR A 68 5.86 -3.61 -1.08
N THR A 69 6.74 -4.58 -1.37
CA THR A 69 7.90 -4.40 -2.26
C THR A 69 7.74 -5.19 -3.55
N ARG A 70 8.68 -5.02 -4.48
CA ARG A 70 8.78 -5.84 -5.69
C ARG A 70 9.89 -6.88 -5.62
N GLY A 71 10.54 -7.02 -4.47
CA GLY A 71 11.63 -7.97 -4.30
C GLY A 71 12.90 -7.62 -5.09
N ASP A 72 13.13 -6.34 -5.40
CA ASP A 72 14.20 -5.86 -6.28
C ASP A 72 15.58 -5.84 -5.61
N ALA A 73 15.64 -5.98 -4.28
CA ALA A 73 16.85 -6.27 -3.53
C ALA A 73 17.05 -7.78 -3.31
N GLY A 74 16.27 -8.65 -3.96
CA GLY A 74 16.42 -10.10 -3.87
C GLY A 74 17.62 -10.63 -4.66
N GLN A 75 17.98 -11.89 -4.39
CA GLN A 75 18.92 -12.64 -5.22
C GLN A 75 18.18 -13.34 -6.37
N ASN A 76 18.84 -13.46 -7.51
CA ASN A 76 18.42 -14.32 -8.61
C ASN A 76 19.36 -15.53 -8.68
N LEU A 77 18.83 -16.72 -8.40
CA LEU A 77 19.62 -17.96 -8.34
C LEU A 77 19.77 -18.66 -9.71
N VAL A 78 19.02 -18.21 -10.72
CA VAL A 78 18.90 -18.91 -12.02
C VAL A 78 19.20 -18.02 -13.23
N GLY A 79 19.41 -16.71 -13.03
CA GLY A 79 19.64 -15.74 -14.09
C GLY A 79 20.51 -14.58 -13.66
N TYR A 80 20.57 -13.55 -14.50
CA TYR A 80 21.41 -12.36 -14.30
C TYR A 80 20.61 -11.10 -13.96
N GLU A 81 19.28 -11.20 -13.97
CA GLU A 81 18.37 -10.09 -13.72
C GLU A 81 18.49 -9.62 -12.27
N GLN A 82 18.59 -8.31 -12.11
CA GLN A 82 18.77 -7.62 -10.83
C GLN A 82 17.95 -6.33 -10.81
N ALA A 83 17.74 -5.79 -9.60
CA ALA A 83 17.04 -4.53 -9.38
C ALA A 83 15.70 -4.50 -10.15
N ARG A 84 15.51 -3.49 -11.01
CA ARG A 84 14.27 -3.34 -11.78
C ARG A 84 13.92 -4.57 -12.63
N SER A 85 14.89 -5.19 -13.30
CA SER A 85 14.60 -6.35 -14.16
C SER A 85 14.09 -7.54 -13.35
N LEU A 86 14.66 -7.78 -12.17
CA LEU A 86 14.19 -8.80 -11.24
C LEU A 86 12.80 -8.45 -10.69
N ALA A 87 12.55 -7.16 -10.40
CA ALA A 87 11.26 -6.66 -9.94
C ALA A 87 10.12 -7.01 -10.90
N GLU A 88 10.31 -6.77 -12.20
CA GLU A 88 9.28 -7.05 -13.22
C GLU A 88 9.01 -8.56 -13.35
N ILE A 89 10.05 -9.40 -13.23
CA ILE A 89 9.91 -10.86 -13.24
C ILE A 89 9.11 -11.32 -12.02
N ARG A 90 9.51 -10.92 -10.81
CA ARG A 90 8.85 -11.36 -9.57
C ARG A 90 7.41 -10.86 -9.47
N GLU A 91 7.13 -9.66 -9.99
CA GLU A 91 5.76 -9.16 -10.14
C GLU A 91 4.91 -10.10 -11.01
N ALA A 92 5.45 -10.60 -12.11
CA ALA A 92 4.75 -11.55 -12.99
C ALA A 92 4.59 -12.93 -12.32
N GLU A 93 5.65 -13.43 -11.68
CA GLU A 93 5.66 -14.71 -10.96
C GLU A 93 4.60 -14.74 -9.86
N THR A 94 4.55 -13.73 -8.99
CA THR A 94 3.56 -13.66 -7.91
C THR A 94 2.13 -13.63 -8.42
N ARG A 95 1.86 -12.86 -9.49
CA ARG A 95 0.53 -12.83 -10.10
C ARG A 95 0.14 -14.19 -10.69
N GLN A 96 1.07 -14.86 -11.37
CA GLN A 96 0.83 -16.19 -11.92
C GLN A 96 0.61 -17.24 -10.83
N ALA A 97 1.43 -17.21 -9.77
CA ALA A 97 1.33 -18.12 -8.63
C ALA A 97 -0.02 -17.96 -7.92
N LEU A 98 -0.43 -16.73 -7.60
CA LEU A 98 -1.72 -16.46 -6.95
C LEU A 98 -2.92 -16.77 -7.86
N ALA A 99 -2.82 -16.46 -9.16
CA ALA A 99 -3.87 -16.79 -10.12
C ALA A 99 -4.09 -18.31 -10.23
N SER A 100 -3.06 -19.14 -9.99
CA SER A 100 -3.19 -20.60 -10.02
C SER A 100 -4.16 -21.16 -8.97
N ILE A 101 -4.43 -20.40 -7.90
CA ILE A 101 -5.42 -20.74 -6.86
C ILE A 101 -6.63 -19.81 -6.87
N GLY A 102 -6.83 -19.02 -7.93
CA GLY A 102 -8.01 -18.16 -8.12
C GLY A 102 -7.90 -16.74 -7.56
N ILE A 103 -6.73 -16.33 -7.06
CA ILE A 103 -6.49 -14.98 -6.54
C ILE A 103 -5.99 -14.08 -7.67
N THR A 104 -6.80 -13.12 -8.10
CA THR A 104 -6.49 -12.25 -9.26
C THR A 104 -6.34 -10.77 -8.89
N ASP A 105 -6.90 -10.36 -7.76
CA ASP A 105 -6.73 -9.03 -7.18
C ASP A 105 -5.39 -8.93 -6.44
N VAL A 106 -4.34 -8.63 -7.20
CA VAL A 106 -2.96 -8.56 -6.72
C VAL A 106 -2.35 -7.19 -7.04
N TRP A 107 -1.99 -6.44 -6.01
CA TRP A 107 -1.40 -5.12 -6.12
C TRP A 107 -0.05 -5.01 -5.42
N PHE A 108 0.71 -3.99 -5.81
CA PHE A 108 2.04 -3.72 -5.26
C PHE A 108 2.08 -2.27 -4.77
N LEU A 109 2.52 -2.03 -3.53
CA LEU A 109 2.79 -0.67 -3.04
C LEU A 109 4.05 -0.08 -3.70
N ARG A 110 4.92 -0.94 -4.25
CA ARG A 110 6.17 -0.57 -4.92
C ARG A 110 7.11 0.24 -4.01
N ALA A 111 7.08 -0.02 -2.71
CA ALA A 111 8.09 0.49 -1.80
C ALA A 111 9.46 -0.11 -2.18
N PRO A 112 10.57 0.65 -2.07
CA PRO A 112 11.91 0.12 -2.27
C PRO A 112 12.18 -1.07 -1.34
N ASP A 113 12.67 -2.17 -1.90
CA ASP A 113 13.10 -3.33 -1.13
C ASP A 113 14.47 -3.08 -0.49
N THR A 114 14.70 -3.65 0.69
CA THR A 114 15.94 -3.47 1.46
C THR A 114 16.48 -4.78 1.96
N TRP A 115 17.80 -4.97 1.86
CA TRP A 115 18.45 -6.17 2.36
C TRP A 115 18.42 -6.25 3.90
N ALA A 116 18.32 -7.47 4.42
CA ALA A 116 18.14 -7.73 5.86
C ALA A 116 19.18 -7.10 6.82
N ARG A 117 20.37 -6.74 6.35
CA ARG A 117 21.40 -6.09 7.18
C ARG A 117 21.09 -4.65 7.55
N ASP A 118 20.17 -3.99 6.86
CA ASP A 118 19.83 -2.58 7.10
C ASP A 118 18.62 -2.37 8.04
N ILE A 119 17.99 -3.44 8.54
CA ILE A 119 16.68 -3.43 9.23
C ILE A 119 16.75 -2.96 10.71
N SER A 120 17.93 -2.83 11.32
CA SER A 120 18.02 -2.42 12.73
C SER A 120 17.64 -0.95 12.99
N ASP A 121 17.51 -0.14 11.95
CA ASP A 121 17.06 1.26 12.05
C ASP A 121 15.66 1.45 11.44
N VAL A 122 14.67 1.51 12.33
CA VAL A 122 13.25 1.71 11.97
C VAL A 122 13.03 3.03 11.24
N LEU A 123 13.71 4.12 11.65
CA LEU A 123 13.51 5.43 11.03
C LEU A 123 14.02 5.43 9.60
N ARG A 124 15.17 4.81 9.37
CA ARG A 124 15.72 4.63 8.02
C ARG A 124 14.84 3.74 7.15
N SER A 125 14.24 2.68 7.71
CA SER A 125 13.28 1.83 6.99
C SER A 125 12.01 2.62 6.59
N LEU A 126 11.48 3.44 7.50
CA LEU A 126 10.32 4.30 7.22
C LEU A 126 10.64 5.39 6.18
N GLU A 127 11.84 5.95 6.21
CA GLU A 127 12.30 6.91 5.21
C GLU A 127 12.47 6.25 3.84
N THR A 128 13.17 5.11 3.78
CA THR A 128 13.44 4.37 2.55
C THR A 128 12.16 3.89 1.87
N SER A 129 11.20 3.41 2.67
CA SER A 129 9.89 2.96 2.17
C SER A 129 8.94 4.10 1.77
N ASN A 130 9.35 5.37 1.95
CA ASN A 130 8.46 6.53 1.84
C ASN A 130 7.13 6.28 2.56
N HIS A 131 7.22 6.00 3.86
CA HIS A 131 6.12 5.47 4.67
C HIS A 131 4.78 6.22 4.52
N GLY A 132 4.80 7.55 4.33
CA GLY A 132 3.58 8.33 4.11
C GLY A 132 2.84 7.93 2.83
N SER A 133 3.57 7.76 1.72
CA SER A 133 3.00 7.29 0.44
C SER A 133 2.53 5.83 0.56
N SER A 134 3.38 4.97 1.12
CA SER A 134 3.09 3.54 1.29
C SER A 134 1.85 3.31 2.17
N LEU A 135 1.71 4.06 3.27
CA LEU A 135 0.53 4.02 4.13
C LEU A 135 -0.72 4.53 3.39
N GLY A 136 -0.61 5.65 2.66
CA GLY A 136 -1.72 6.20 1.88
C GLY A 136 -2.24 5.21 0.84
N GLU A 137 -1.34 4.51 0.17
CA GLU A 137 -1.69 3.49 -0.82
C GLU A 137 -2.25 2.21 -0.19
N ALA A 138 -1.70 1.74 0.93
CA ALA A 138 -2.28 0.63 1.68
C ALA A 138 -3.71 0.95 2.14
N VAL A 139 -3.95 2.15 2.68
CA VAL A 139 -5.30 2.62 3.04
C VAL A 139 -6.22 2.69 1.82
N ARG A 140 -5.70 3.10 0.66
CA ARG A 140 -6.47 3.09 -0.60
C ARG A 140 -6.94 1.68 -0.96
N PHE A 141 -6.06 0.67 -0.87
CA PHE A 141 -6.43 -0.72 -1.14
C PHE A 141 -7.41 -1.28 -0.09
N ILE A 142 -7.19 -1.02 1.19
CA ILE A 142 -8.12 -1.41 2.26
C ILE A 142 -9.53 -0.84 2.01
N ARG A 143 -9.64 0.38 1.49
CA ARG A 143 -10.93 1.02 1.17
C ARG A 143 -11.52 0.54 -0.15
N LEU A 144 -10.67 0.11 -1.08
CA LEU A 144 -11.10 -0.45 -2.36
C LEU A 144 -11.76 -1.82 -2.14
N THR A 145 -11.18 -2.63 -1.25
CA THR A 145 -11.60 -4.01 -0.92
C THR A 145 -12.62 -4.11 0.19
#